data_AF-H9M9W5-F1
#
_entry.id   AF-H9M9W5-F1
#
_cell.length_a   1.000
_cell.length_b   1.000
_cell.length_c   1.000
_cell.angle_alpha   90.00
_cell.angle_beta   90.00
_cell.angle_gamma   90.00
#
_symmetry.space_group_name_H-M   'P 1'
#
loop_
_entity.id
_entity.type
_entity.pdbx_description
1 polymer ?
#
loop_
_entity_poly.entity_id
_entity_poly.type
_entity_poly.pdbx_seq_one_letter_code
_entity_poly.pdbx_strand_id
1 'polypeptide(L)'
;LYRVHQFSKVEMFVICRPEDSDSFHEELISIEESLFSSLGLHYKTLDMPSEDLGAPAYRKYDVEAWMPGLGRYGEISSSSNCTDYQSRRLNIRYRPAIEESNPSTVDKPKKRKGQLKFVHTLNATACAVPRMI
;
A
#
# COMPACT_ATOMS: atom_id res chain seq x y z
N LEU A 1 -17.62 -5.29 17.90
CA LEU A 1 -17.04 -6.64 17.70
C LEU A 1 -15.55 -6.50 17.38
N TYR A 2 -14.73 -6.13 18.37
CA TYR A 2 -13.38 -5.60 18.07
C TYR A 2 -12.37 -6.67 17.62
N ARG A 3 -12.41 -7.87 18.22
CA ARG A 3 -11.53 -8.99 17.89
C ARG A 3 -12.34 -10.29 17.86
N VAL A 4 -12.38 -10.92 16.70
CA VAL A 4 -13.14 -12.15 16.43
C VAL A 4 -12.35 -13.04 15.48
N HIS A 5 -12.64 -14.34 15.45
CA HIS A 5 -11.95 -15.29 14.57
C HIS A 5 -12.25 -15.10 13.07
N GLN A 6 -13.42 -14.56 12.75
CA GLN A 6 -13.85 -14.34 11.37
C GLN A 6 -14.46 -12.95 11.24
N PHE A 7 -14.00 -12.19 10.25
CA PHE A 7 -14.54 -10.89 9.91
C PHE A 7 -14.39 -10.63 8.41
N SER A 8 -15.28 -9.80 7.87
CA SER A 8 -15.18 -9.33 6.49
C SER A 8 -14.29 -8.09 6.41
N LYS A 9 -13.51 -8.00 5.33
CA LYS A 9 -12.61 -6.88 5.07
C LYS A 9 -12.69 -6.48 3.59
N VAL A 10 -12.73 -5.17 3.34
CA VAL A 10 -12.43 -4.59 2.02
C VAL A 10 -10.97 -4.20 2.01
N GLU A 11 -10.18 -4.86 1.16
CA GLU A 11 -8.74 -4.63 1.02
C GLU A 11 -8.44 -3.88 -0.28
N MET A 12 -7.59 -2.87 -0.20
CA MET A 12 -6.96 -2.22 -1.34
C MET A 12 -5.57 -2.82 -1.54
N PHE A 13 -5.22 -3.09 -2.79
CA PHE A 13 -3.93 -3.67 -3.14
C PHE A 13 -3.37 -3.00 -4.39
N VAL A 14 -2.11 -2.62 -4.36
CA VAL A 14 -1.42 -1.94 -5.45
C VAL A 14 -0.22 -2.76 -5.89
N ILE A 15 -0.05 -2.87 -7.21
CA ILE A 15 1.19 -3.32 -7.85
C ILE A 15 1.65 -2.19 -8.75
N CYS A 16 2.80 -1.59 -8.44
CA CYS A 16 3.27 -0.40 -9.15
C CYS A 16 4.77 -0.51 -9.50
N ARG A 17 5.26 0.48 -10.26
CA ARG A 17 6.70 0.63 -10.45
C ARG A 17 7.34 1.17 -9.16
N PRO A 18 8.62 0.91 -8.91
CA PRO A 18 9.32 1.40 -7.72
C PRO A 18 9.21 2.90 -7.52
N GLU A 19 9.31 3.68 -8.61
CA GLU A 19 9.24 5.14 -8.59
C GLU A 19 7.88 5.71 -8.17
N ASP A 20 6.81 4.90 -8.27
CA ASP A 20 5.43 5.36 -7.98
C ASP A 20 4.94 4.94 -6.58
N SER A 21 5.68 4.07 -5.86
CA SER A 21 5.14 3.41 -4.67
C SER A 21 4.80 4.38 -3.54
N ASP A 22 5.61 5.42 -3.33
CA ASP A 22 5.38 6.37 -2.24
C ASP A 22 4.15 7.24 -2.52
N SER A 23 3.94 7.68 -3.77
CA SER A 23 2.72 8.39 -4.17
C SER A 23 1.46 7.54 -4.02
N PHE A 24 1.53 6.24 -4.37
CA PHE A 24 0.40 5.34 -4.13
C PHE A 24 0.16 5.09 -2.64
N HIS A 25 1.20 5.11 -1.80
CA HIS A 25 1.02 4.96 -0.35
C HIS A 25 0.24 6.15 0.22
N GLU A 26 0.60 7.37 -0.18
CA GLU A 26 -0.13 8.59 0.18
C GLU A 26 -1.58 8.57 -0.33
N GLU A 27 -1.81 8.11 -1.56
CA GLU A 27 -3.15 7.95 -2.13
C GLU A 27 -4.01 6.96 -1.32
N LEU A 28 -3.45 5.81 -0.95
CA LEU A 28 -4.15 4.80 -0.13
C LEU A 28 -4.56 5.38 1.23
N ILE A 29 -3.67 6.12 1.90
CA ILE A 29 -3.97 6.78 3.17
C ILE A 29 -5.07 7.83 2.98
N SER A 30 -5.01 8.62 1.90
CA SER A 30 -6.04 9.62 1.60
C SER A 30 -7.41 8.99 1.38
N ILE A 31 -7.48 7.84 0.72
CA ILE A 31 -8.74 7.08 0.54
C ILE A 31 -9.29 6.61 1.90
N GLU A 32 -8.44 6.07 2.76
CA GLU A 32 -8.82 5.65 4.12
C GLU A 32 -9.38 6.81 4.94
N GLU A 33 -8.64 7.92 5.00
CA GLU A 33 -9.03 9.14 5.72
C GLU A 33 -10.34 9.74 5.21
N SER A 34 -10.51 9.79 3.88
CA SER A 34 -11.73 10.26 3.24
C SER A 34 -12.93 9.38 3.61
N LEU A 35 -12.75 8.06 3.57
CA LEU A 35 -13.79 7.10 3.94
C LEU A 35 -14.19 7.24 5.41
N PHE A 36 -13.24 7.28 6.33
CA PHE A 36 -13.53 7.40 7.77
C PHE A 36 -14.15 8.75 8.13
N SER A 37 -13.69 9.83 7.48
CA SER A 37 -14.29 11.16 7.60
C SER A 37 -15.74 11.16 7.11
N SER A 38 -16.04 10.50 5.98
CA SER A 38 -17.41 10.41 5.44
C SER A 38 -18.38 9.67 6.37
N LEU A 39 -17.86 8.76 7.19
CA LEU A 39 -18.60 8.02 8.21
C LEU A 39 -18.71 8.80 9.54
N GLY A 40 -18.09 9.98 9.64
CA GLY A 40 -18.10 10.80 10.86
C GLY A 40 -17.26 10.23 12.00
N LEU A 41 -16.27 9.38 11.71
CA LEU A 41 -15.40 8.82 12.73
C LEU A 41 -14.38 9.86 13.21
N HIS A 42 -14.17 9.94 14.51
CA HIS A 42 -13.04 10.67 15.07
C HIS A 42 -11.82 9.75 15.08
N TYR A 43 -10.78 10.05 14.31
CA TYR A 43 -9.61 9.19 14.16
C TYR A 43 -8.30 9.98 14.19
N LYS A 44 -7.19 9.24 14.25
CA LYS A 44 -5.83 9.73 14.05
C LYS A 44 -5.06 8.75 13.17
N THR A 45 -4.16 9.28 12.37
CA THR A 45 -3.25 8.51 11.50
C THR A 45 -1.87 8.49 12.16
N LEU A 46 -1.29 7.31 12.32
CA LEU A 46 -0.02 7.09 13.00
C LEU A 46 1.01 6.55 12.01
N ASP A 47 2.18 7.20 11.92
CA ASP A 47 3.36 6.63 11.26
C ASP A 47 4.05 5.68 12.24
N MET A 48 4.12 4.41 11.91
CA MET A 48 4.49 3.36 12.87
C MET A 48 6.01 3.28 13.06
N PRO A 49 6.49 3.10 14.30
CA PRO A 49 7.92 2.97 14.56
C PRO A 49 8.46 1.67 13.95
N SER A 50 9.75 1.66 13.65
CA SER A 50 10.44 0.52 13.02
C SER A 50 10.25 -0.82 13.75
N GLU A 51 10.12 -0.76 15.08
CA GLU A 51 9.97 -1.89 15.99
C GLU A 51 8.58 -2.55 15.91
N ASP A 52 7.59 -1.84 15.36
CA ASP A 52 6.21 -2.32 15.21
C ASP A 52 5.85 -2.61 13.73
N LEU A 53 6.86 -2.64 12.86
CA LEU A 53 6.68 -3.04 11.47
C LEU A 53 6.68 -4.56 11.34
N GLY A 54 5.69 -5.07 10.60
CA GLY A 54 5.72 -6.46 10.14
C GLY A 54 6.89 -6.68 9.19
N ALA A 55 7.41 -7.91 9.13
CA ALA A 55 8.56 -8.27 8.30
C ALA A 55 8.52 -7.79 6.82
N PRO A 56 7.36 -7.75 6.11
CA PRO A 56 7.34 -7.24 4.74
C PRO A 56 7.21 -5.72 4.61
N ALA A 57 6.87 -4.99 5.68
CA ALA A 57 6.56 -3.56 5.61
C ALA A 57 7.85 -2.72 5.67
N TYR A 58 8.08 -1.91 4.64
CA TYR A 58 9.11 -0.88 4.62
C TYR A 58 8.65 0.37 5.40
N ARG A 59 7.37 0.73 5.25
CA ARG A 59 6.69 1.79 6.00
C ARG A 59 5.23 1.41 6.20
N LYS A 60 4.67 1.75 7.34
CA LYS A 60 3.29 1.40 7.74
C LYS A 60 2.63 2.59 8.41
N TYR A 61 1.38 2.84 8.04
CA TYR A 61 0.51 3.76 8.73
C TYR A 61 -0.69 3.02 9.29
N ASP A 62 -1.04 3.28 10.55
CA ASP A 62 -2.27 2.79 11.15
C ASP A 62 -3.25 3.94 11.36
N VAL A 63 -4.53 3.67 11.10
CA VAL A 63 -5.61 4.59 11.44
C VAL A 63 -6.34 4.05 12.66
N GLU A 64 -6.33 4.82 13.73
CA GLU A 64 -7.04 4.50 14.96
C GLU A 64 -8.25 5.41 15.14
N ALA A 65 -9.44 4.81 15.35
CA ALA A 65 -10.66 5.55 15.64
C ALA A 65 -10.96 5.55 17.15
N TRP A 66 -11.59 6.62 17.63
CA TRP A 66 -12.08 6.72 18.99
C TRP A 66 -13.25 5.76 19.22
N MET A 67 -13.11 4.88 20.22
CA MET A 67 -14.13 3.89 20.57
C MET A 67 -14.78 4.29 21.89
N PRO A 68 -15.93 4.98 21.88
CA PRO A 68 -16.53 5.55 23.10
C PRO A 68 -16.89 4.47 24.12
N GLY A 69 -17.35 3.30 23.67
CA GLY A 69 -17.63 2.16 24.57
C GLY A 69 -16.40 1.55 25.23
N LEU A 70 -15.19 1.82 24.73
CA LEU A 70 -13.93 1.36 25.31
C LEU A 70 -13.11 2.50 25.96
N GLY A 71 -13.52 3.76 25.79
CA GLY A 71 -12.81 4.92 26.33
C GLY A 71 -11.38 5.09 25.79
N ARG A 72 -11.08 4.57 24.59
CA ARG A 72 -9.74 4.63 23.98
C ARG A 72 -9.81 4.62 22.45
N TYR A 73 -8.67 4.94 21.83
CA TYR A 73 -8.46 4.68 20.41
C TYR A 73 -8.23 3.19 20.15
N GLY A 74 -8.68 2.72 18.99
CA GLY A 74 -8.39 1.37 18.49
C GLY A 74 -8.21 1.36 16.98
N GLU A 75 -7.29 0.52 16.52
CA GLU A 75 -6.95 0.34 15.11
C GLU A 75 -8.15 -0.15 14.29
N ILE A 76 -8.48 0.59 13.23
CA ILE A 76 -9.52 0.24 12.26
C ILE A 76 -8.96 0.03 10.84
N SER A 77 -7.78 0.57 10.54
CA SER A 77 -7.05 0.33 9.30
C SER A 77 -5.55 0.26 9.50
N SER A 78 -4.89 -0.38 8.53
CA SER A 78 -3.45 -0.38 8.33
C SER A 78 -3.13 -0.31 6.83
N SER A 79 -2.15 0.53 6.47
CA SER A 79 -1.65 0.74 5.11
C SER A 79 -0.14 0.58 5.07
N SER A 80 0.37 -0.35 4.25
CA SER A 80 1.79 -0.72 4.19
C SER A 80 2.36 -0.65 2.78
N ASN A 81 3.51 0.01 2.64
CA ASN A 81 4.37 -0.14 1.46
C ASN A 81 5.36 -1.28 1.73
N CYS A 82 5.31 -2.32 0.91
CA CYS A 82 6.16 -3.50 1.05
C CYS A 82 7.37 -3.49 0.10
N THR A 83 7.55 -2.43 -0.69
CA THR A 83 8.55 -2.33 -1.76
C THR A 83 8.57 -3.62 -2.59
N ASP A 84 9.75 -4.18 -2.89
CA ASP A 84 9.88 -5.42 -3.65
C ASP A 84 9.91 -6.69 -2.78
N TYR A 85 9.67 -6.58 -1.46
CA TYR A 85 9.79 -7.72 -0.53
C TYR A 85 8.90 -8.90 -0.93
N GLN A 86 7.63 -8.63 -1.19
CA GLN A 86 6.65 -9.65 -1.57
C GLN A 86 6.86 -10.08 -3.03
N SER A 87 7.12 -9.13 -3.93
CA SER A 87 7.28 -9.41 -5.37
C SER A 87 8.50 -10.27 -5.67
N ARG A 88 9.58 -10.17 -4.87
CA ARG A 88 10.73 -11.08 -4.95
C ARG A 88 10.35 -12.53 -4.67
N ARG A 89 9.56 -12.77 -3.61
CA ARG A 89 9.10 -14.12 -3.23
C ARG A 89 8.14 -14.72 -4.26
N LEU A 90 7.28 -13.88 -4.84
CA LEU A 90 6.31 -14.28 -5.86
C LEU A 90 6.86 -14.22 -7.29
N ASN A 91 8.10 -13.75 -7.46
CA ASN A 91 8.76 -13.53 -8.73
C ASN A 91 8.00 -12.59 -9.71
N ILE A 92 7.34 -11.55 -9.18
CA ILE A 92 6.55 -10.59 -9.99
C ILE A 92 7.48 -9.50 -10.52
N ARG A 93 7.58 -9.38 -11.84
CA ARG A 93 8.50 -8.45 -12.51
C ARG A 93 7.80 -7.70 -13.63
N TYR A 94 8.26 -6.49 -13.90
CA TYR A 94 7.89 -5.71 -15.08
C TYR A 94 9.09 -5.48 -15.98
N ARG A 95 8.80 -5.18 -17.25
CA ARG A 95 9.80 -4.76 -18.23
C ARG A 95 9.63 -3.26 -18.48
N PRO A 96 10.60 -2.42 -18.07
CA PRO A 96 10.58 -1.00 -18.44
C PRO A 96 10.59 -0.83 -19.96
N ALA A 97 9.85 0.16 -20.45
CA ALA A 97 10.03 0.63 -21.82
C ALA A 97 11.44 1.25 -21.95
N ILE A 98 12.11 1.01 -23.07
CA ILE A 98 13.34 1.73 -23.39
C ILE A 98 12.90 3.00 -24.13
N GLU A 99 13.20 4.16 -23.57
CA GLU A 99 13.12 5.41 -24.33
C GLU A 99 14.23 5.38 -25.38
N GLU A 100 13.86 5.38 -26.66
CA GLU A 100 14.81 5.50 -27.76
C GLU A 100 15.33 6.95 -27.80
N SER A 101 16.45 7.20 -27.13
CA SER A 101 17.18 8.46 -27.29
C SER A 101 17.93 8.45 -28.62
N ASN A 102 17.47 9.30 -29.55
CA ASN A 102 18.01 9.64 -30.88
C ASN A 102 17.90 8.60 -32.03
N PRO A 103 17.06 8.85 -33.05
CA PRO A 103 17.09 8.14 -34.31
C PRO A 103 18.16 8.74 -35.24
N SER A 104 19.43 8.52 -34.94
CA SER A 104 20.52 8.95 -35.83
C SER A 104 21.61 7.89 -35.96
N THR A 105 21.24 6.65 -36.29
CA THR A 105 22.13 5.66 -36.92
C THR A 105 21.33 4.75 -37.85
N VAL A 106 21.85 4.51 -39.05
CA VAL A 106 21.21 3.83 -40.20
C VAL A 106 21.22 2.29 -40.07
N ASP A 107 21.63 1.76 -38.92
CA ASP A 107 21.60 0.32 -38.65
C ASP A 107 20.32 -0.07 -37.92
N LYS A 108 19.57 -1.03 -38.46
CA LYS A 108 18.35 -1.58 -37.84
C LYS A 108 18.58 -1.83 -36.34
N PRO A 109 17.92 -1.09 -35.43
CA PRO A 109 18.17 -1.28 -34.00
C PRO A 109 17.63 -2.65 -33.61
N LYS A 110 18.50 -3.55 -33.18
CA LYS A 110 18.08 -4.72 -32.39
C LYS A 110 17.34 -4.15 -31.19
N LYS A 111 16.00 -4.29 -31.13
CA LYS A 111 15.18 -3.92 -29.97
C LYS A 111 15.84 -4.46 -28.70
N ARG A 112 16.59 -3.62 -27.99
CA ARG A 112 17.13 -3.98 -26.67
C ARG A 112 15.91 -4.21 -25.79
N LYS A 113 15.82 -5.37 -25.17
CA LYS A 113 14.78 -5.60 -24.15
C LYS A 113 15.32 -5.01 -22.85
N GLY A 114 14.57 -4.11 -22.22
CA GLY A 114 14.92 -3.57 -20.91
C GLY A 114 15.10 -4.69 -19.88
N GLN A 115 16.02 -4.52 -18.94
CA GLN A 115 16.24 -5.45 -17.83
C GLN A 115 14.93 -5.58 -17.03
N LEU A 116 14.55 -6.83 -16.70
CA LEU A 116 13.40 -7.06 -15.83
C LEU A 116 13.68 -6.50 -14.45
N LYS A 117 12.75 -5.72 -13.91
CA LYS A 117 12.79 -5.16 -12.56
C LYS A 117 11.64 -5.75 -11.74
N PHE A 118 11.83 -5.88 -10.43
CA PHE A 118 10.73 -6.25 -9.53
C PHE A 118 9.78 -5.06 -9.39
N VAL A 119 8.48 -5.35 -9.26
CA VAL A 119 7.45 -4.36 -8.93
C VAL A 119 7.46 -4.07 -7.44
N HIS A 120 6.93 -2.92 -7.04
CA HIS A 120 6.57 -2.67 -5.65
C HIS A 120 5.14 -3.13 -5.38
N THR A 121 4.87 -3.57 -4.15
CA THR A 121 3.52 -3.94 -3.70
C THR A 121 3.13 -3.15 -2.47
N LEU A 122 1.87 -2.73 -2.42
CA LEU A 122 1.27 -2.06 -1.27
C LEU A 122 -0.09 -2.69 -0.96
N ASN A 123 -0.48 -2.66 0.30
CA ASN A 123 -1.79 -3.11 0.73
C ASN A 123 -2.33 -2.21 1.85
N ALA A 124 -3.63 -1.98 1.85
CA ALA A 124 -4.29 -1.08 2.78
C ALA A 124 -5.73 -1.54 3.08
N THR A 125 -6.18 -1.35 4.32
CA THR A 125 -7.51 -1.80 4.76
C THR A 125 -8.54 -0.69 4.57
N ALA A 126 -9.29 -0.69 3.47
CA ALA A 126 -10.38 0.27 3.33
C ALA A 126 -11.42 0.12 4.45
N CYS A 127 -11.82 -1.11 4.78
CA CYS A 127 -12.84 -1.32 5.81
C CYS A 127 -12.71 -2.70 6.46
N ALA A 128 -12.38 -2.73 7.76
CA ALA A 128 -12.56 -3.90 8.60
C ALA A 128 -13.97 -3.86 9.22
N VAL A 129 -14.95 -4.44 8.51
CA VAL A 129 -16.40 -4.20 8.73
C VAL A 129 -16.83 -4.27 10.21
N PRO A 130 -16.48 -5.31 11.01
CA PRO A 130 -16.96 -5.39 12.39
C PRO A 130 -16.31 -4.42 13.39
N ARG A 131 -15.22 -3.75 12.99
CA ARG A 131 -14.55 -2.72 13.81
C ARG A 131 -15.12 -1.33 13.58
N MET A 132 -15.87 -1.13 12.50
CA MET A 132 -16.44 0.16 12.10
C MET A 132 -17.93 0.30 12.44
N ILE A 133 -18.54 -0.74 13.01
CA ILE A 133 -19.91 -0.79 13.54
C ILE A 133 -19.90 -0.86 15.07
#